data_AF-A0A8H4UDN9-F1
#
_entry.id   AF-A0A8H4UDN9-F1
#
_cell.length_a   1.000
_cell.length_b   1.000
_cell.length_c   1.000
_cell.angle_alpha   90.00
_cell.angle_beta   90.00
_cell.angle_gamma   90.00
#
_symmetry.space_group_name_H-M   'P 1'
#
loop_
_entity.id
_entity.type
_entity.pdbx_description
1 polymer ?
#
loop_
_entity_poly.entity_id
_entity_poly.type
_entity_poly.pdbx_seq_one_letter_code
_entity_poly.pdbx_strand_id
1 'polypeptide(L)'
;MIGWRASGVSPAHRRIPVELNFKIGIPLCRSKVVQLIVHDRQPLRRKQLFGPESSFLGQYASWAGSAPSPKGVQRKLDNLPTMPTLLHHDVGAMGRTQQVVQDETYQGASIPKHLIEAAVARGQGRSATGAQLESMSLEVLMPPDIAMVIDAETDNKTRTLHDLRLVVKKCGGIVGSTTFYFTRCGRAVFKAKEGGPSLSDILDEAIEHEGLEDVEELSEGDFLAWTQPTALSAITEALSKKFELEVLDSDIVWAPNEETKVNVDTAVQVESLDLLFNGLKEYPEVKAIYANVRRGSVGEDEWDRVERNLDV
;
A
#
# COMPACT_ATOMS: atom_id res chain seq x y z
N MET A 1 -2.48 74.23 -22.34
CA MET A 1 -2.89 73.11 -23.21
C MET A 1 -3.18 71.93 -22.30
N ILE A 2 -4.35 71.77 -21.67
CA ILE A 2 -5.71 71.48 -22.18
C ILE A 2 -5.73 70.28 -23.14
N GLY A 3 -6.39 69.19 -22.74
CA GLY A 3 -6.76 68.10 -23.63
C GLY A 3 -7.14 66.77 -22.97
N TRP A 4 -8.20 66.74 -22.16
CA TRP A 4 -8.97 65.50 -21.89
C TRP A 4 -9.79 65.13 -23.14
N ARG A 5 -9.90 63.83 -23.46
CA ARG A 5 -11.02 63.29 -24.24
C ARG A 5 -11.48 61.95 -23.66
N ALA A 6 -12.68 61.99 -23.07
CA ALA A 6 -13.56 60.87 -22.84
C ALA A 6 -14.60 60.81 -23.98
N SER A 7 -14.97 59.59 -24.37
CA SER A 7 -16.15 59.27 -25.18
C SER A 7 -16.35 57.74 -25.07
N GLY A 8 -17.48 57.17 -24.69
CA GLY A 8 -18.79 57.69 -24.35
C GLY A 8 -19.63 56.55 -23.75
N VAL A 9 -20.63 56.95 -22.98
CA VAL A 9 -21.61 56.15 -22.23
C VAL A 9 -22.89 55.97 -23.06
N SER A 10 -23.55 54.79 -23.01
CA SER A 10 -25.00 54.66 -22.69
C SER A 10 -25.66 53.30 -23.02
N PRO A 11 -26.83 52.98 -22.39
CA PRO A 11 -27.22 51.62 -21.99
C PRO A 11 -28.62 51.17 -22.45
N ALA A 12 -28.99 49.92 -22.16
CA ALA A 12 -30.38 49.42 -22.01
C ALA A 12 -30.30 48.08 -21.25
N HIS A 13 -30.90 47.76 -20.09
CA HIS A 13 -32.22 48.01 -19.47
C HIS A 13 -33.43 47.46 -20.25
N ARG A 14 -33.88 46.25 -19.87
CA ARG A 14 -35.29 45.86 -19.56
C ARG A 14 -35.30 44.40 -19.07
N ARG A 15 -35.55 44.12 -17.79
CA ARG A 15 -36.85 43.98 -17.07
C ARG A 15 -37.70 42.76 -17.50
N ILE A 16 -37.71 41.82 -16.56
CA ILE A 16 -38.68 40.77 -16.16
C ILE A 16 -40.15 41.05 -16.57
N PRO A 17 -40.98 40.00 -16.73
CA PRO A 17 -41.97 39.77 -15.67
C PRO A 17 -42.08 38.32 -15.18
N VAL A 18 -42.53 38.25 -13.94
CA VAL A 18 -42.88 37.10 -13.11
C VAL A 18 -44.27 36.60 -13.50
N GLU A 19 -44.52 35.29 -13.45
CA GLU A 19 -45.83 34.78 -13.07
C GLU A 19 -45.70 33.54 -12.18
N LEU A 20 -46.16 33.70 -10.93
CA LEU A 20 -46.53 32.63 -10.02
C LEU A 20 -47.86 32.04 -10.46
N ASN A 21 -48.04 30.72 -10.29
CA ASN A 21 -49.34 30.21 -9.85
C ASN A 21 -49.21 28.94 -8.99
N PHE A 22 -49.71 29.07 -7.76
CA PHE A 22 -49.95 28.04 -6.76
C PHE A 22 -51.17 27.18 -7.15
N LYS A 23 -51.14 25.86 -6.89
CA LYS A 23 -52.28 25.09 -6.33
C LYS A 23 -51.92 23.62 -6.01
N ILE A 24 -51.76 23.36 -4.71
CA ILE A 24 -52.43 22.34 -3.88
C ILE A 24 -52.89 21.03 -4.56
N GLY A 25 -52.48 19.88 -4.01
CA GLY A 25 -53.22 18.62 -4.16
C GLY A 25 -52.49 17.35 -3.72
N ILE A 26 -52.66 16.95 -2.45
CA ILE A 26 -52.46 15.57 -1.94
C ILE A 26 -53.64 14.70 -2.46
N PRO A 27 -53.47 13.40 -2.79
CA PRO A 27 -53.88 12.36 -1.83
C PRO A 27 -53.03 11.07 -1.80
N LEU A 28 -53.22 10.37 -0.68
CA LEU A 28 -52.81 9.01 -0.31
C LEU A 28 -53.33 7.90 -1.25
N CYS A 29 -52.62 6.75 -1.29
CA CYS A 29 -53.11 5.39 -0.96
C CYS A 29 -52.03 4.34 -1.37
N ARG A 30 -51.39 3.59 -0.46
CA ARG A 30 -51.80 2.34 0.25
C ARG A 30 -52.01 1.08 -0.61
N SER A 31 -51.35 0.01 -0.15
CA SER A 31 -51.69 -1.43 -0.21
C SER A 31 -51.33 -2.21 -1.49
N LYS A 32 -50.39 -3.17 -1.45
CA LYS A 32 -50.46 -4.58 -0.98
C LYS A 32 -50.90 -5.56 -2.09
N VAL A 33 -50.50 -6.83 -1.88
CA VAL A 33 -50.93 -8.09 -2.55
C VAL A 33 -49.96 -8.53 -3.66
N VAL A 34 -49.00 -9.46 -3.48
CA VAL A 34 -49.07 -10.91 -3.10
C VAL A 34 -49.95 -11.73 -4.03
N GLN A 35 -49.36 -12.48 -4.96
CA GLN A 35 -50.00 -13.68 -5.50
C GLN A 35 -49.03 -14.86 -5.44
N LEU A 36 -49.25 -15.70 -4.42
CA LEU A 36 -48.98 -17.12 -4.47
C LEU A 36 -49.93 -17.76 -5.49
N ILE A 37 -49.42 -18.69 -6.29
CA ILE A 37 -50.20 -19.83 -6.78
C ILE A 37 -49.46 -21.08 -6.34
N VAL A 38 -50.20 -21.96 -5.67
CA VAL A 38 -49.76 -23.22 -5.08
C VAL A 38 -50.69 -24.32 -5.62
N HIS A 39 -50.10 -25.51 -5.83
CA HIS A 39 -50.74 -26.84 -5.95
C HIS A 39 -51.52 -27.12 -7.27
N ASP A 40 -51.50 -28.30 -7.89
CA ASP A 40 -51.03 -29.65 -7.54
C ASP A 40 -51.15 -30.57 -8.78
N ARG A 41 -50.62 -31.80 -8.67
CA ARG A 41 -50.96 -33.06 -9.38
C ARG A 41 -50.01 -33.62 -10.47
N GLN A 42 -49.23 -34.62 -10.01
CA GLN A 42 -48.73 -35.84 -10.67
C GLN A 42 -49.83 -36.61 -11.48
N PRO A 43 -49.58 -37.70 -12.28
CA PRO A 43 -48.45 -38.66 -12.20
C PRO A 43 -47.93 -39.35 -13.51
N LEU A 44 -46.76 -40.01 -13.34
CA LEU A 44 -46.30 -41.30 -13.91
C LEU A 44 -46.33 -41.59 -15.43
N ARG A 45 -45.14 -41.93 -16.00
CA ARG A 45 -44.91 -43.22 -16.69
C ARG A 45 -43.42 -43.59 -16.87
N ARG A 46 -43.10 -44.82 -16.46
CA ARG A 46 -41.87 -45.60 -16.65
C ARG A 46 -41.49 -45.81 -18.12
N LYS A 47 -40.19 -45.88 -18.40
CA LYS A 47 -39.55 -47.02 -19.11
C LYS A 47 -38.03 -47.07 -18.84
N GLN A 48 -37.60 -48.15 -18.18
CA GLN A 48 -36.23 -48.66 -18.10
C GLN A 48 -35.83 -49.32 -19.43
N LEU A 49 -34.55 -49.30 -19.79
CA LEU A 49 -33.81 -50.46 -20.32
C LEU A 49 -32.30 -50.33 -19.93
N PHE A 50 -31.83 -51.31 -19.14
CA PHE A 50 -30.51 -52.00 -19.02
C PHE A 50 -29.26 -51.36 -19.68
N GLY A 51 -28.06 -51.19 -19.08
CA GLY A 51 -27.18 -52.05 -18.26
C GLY A 51 -25.94 -52.49 -19.10
N PRO A 52 -24.75 -52.90 -18.58
CA PRO A 52 -24.33 -53.10 -17.17
C PRO A 52 -22.90 -52.62 -16.76
N GLU A 53 -22.63 -52.76 -15.44
CA GLU A 53 -21.36 -53.07 -14.73
C GLU A 53 -20.19 -52.06 -14.69
N SER A 54 -19.46 -51.82 -13.59
CA SER A 54 -19.45 -52.33 -12.19
C SER A 54 -18.48 -51.43 -11.38
N SER A 55 -18.95 -50.67 -10.38
CA SER A 55 -18.72 -50.84 -8.93
C SER A 55 -17.28 -50.90 -8.40
N PHE A 56 -16.91 -49.97 -7.52
CA PHE A 56 -16.43 -50.20 -6.13
C PHE A 56 -16.35 -48.82 -5.41
N LEU A 57 -17.36 -48.45 -4.60
CA LEU A 57 -17.33 -48.38 -3.12
C LEU A 57 -16.12 -47.61 -2.55
N GLY A 58 -16.25 -46.56 -1.73
CA GLY A 58 -17.40 -45.94 -1.09
C GLY A 58 -16.93 -45.09 0.12
N GLN A 59 -17.66 -43.99 0.39
CA GLN A 59 -17.88 -43.30 1.68
C GLN A 59 -16.64 -42.69 2.37
N TYR A 60 -16.59 -41.38 2.64
CA TYR A 60 -17.32 -40.73 3.74
C TYR A 60 -17.76 -39.30 3.38
N ALA A 61 -18.96 -38.94 3.82
CA ALA A 61 -19.49 -37.59 3.87
C ALA A 61 -19.32 -37.01 5.29
N SER A 62 -19.54 -35.69 5.38
CA SER A 62 -19.77 -34.87 6.59
C SER A 62 -18.53 -34.29 7.27
N TRP A 63 -18.24 -33.02 6.94
CA TRP A 63 -17.94 -31.91 7.86
C TRP A 63 -17.91 -30.62 7.03
N ALA A 64 -19.10 -30.02 6.82
CA ALA A 64 -19.21 -28.67 6.28
C ALA A 64 -19.72 -27.77 7.40
N GLY A 65 -18.79 -27.40 8.29
CA GLY A 65 -18.97 -26.28 9.22
C GLY A 65 -18.36 -25.03 8.59
N SER A 66 -19.23 -24.08 8.24
CA SER A 66 -19.00 -22.64 8.05
C SER A 66 -17.56 -22.18 7.69
N ALA A 67 -17.15 -22.34 6.43
CA ALA A 67 -16.04 -21.58 5.88
C ALA A 67 -16.51 -20.17 5.46
N PRO A 68 -15.82 -19.08 5.84
CA PRO A 68 -16.18 -17.73 5.41
C PRO A 68 -15.98 -17.58 3.89
N SER A 69 -16.80 -16.74 3.26
CA SER A 69 -16.80 -16.56 1.81
C SER A 69 -15.41 -16.20 1.25
N PRO A 70 -15.04 -16.66 0.03
CA PRO A 70 -13.72 -16.46 -0.56
C PRO A 70 -13.26 -15.00 -0.62
N LYS A 71 -14.20 -14.04 -0.63
CA LYS A 71 -13.91 -12.61 -0.73
C LYS A 71 -13.27 -12.02 0.54
N GLY A 72 -13.52 -12.61 1.72
CA GLY A 72 -12.92 -12.16 2.98
C GLY A 72 -11.51 -12.70 3.23
N VAL A 73 -11.21 -13.88 2.67
CA VAL A 73 -9.88 -14.49 2.74
C VAL A 73 -8.93 -13.83 1.74
N GLN A 74 -9.43 -13.46 0.56
CA GLN A 74 -8.65 -12.73 -0.44
C GLN A 74 -8.21 -11.36 0.07
N ARG A 75 -9.10 -10.57 0.71
CA ARG A 75 -8.72 -9.28 1.33
C ARG A 75 -7.68 -9.41 2.45
N LYS A 76 -7.65 -10.53 3.17
CA LYS A 76 -6.60 -10.81 4.17
C LYS A 76 -5.26 -11.20 3.53
N LEU A 77 -5.28 -11.81 2.35
CA LEU A 77 -4.09 -12.13 1.56
C LEU A 77 -3.53 -10.89 0.85
N ASP A 78 -4.40 -9.98 0.40
CA ASP A 78 -4.03 -8.76 -0.30
C ASP A 78 -3.39 -7.70 0.64
N ASN A 79 -3.64 -7.81 1.95
CA ASN A 79 -3.05 -6.95 3.01
C ASN A 79 -1.84 -7.57 3.72
N LEU A 80 -1.39 -8.76 3.33
CA LEU A 80 -0.12 -9.30 3.83
C LEU A 80 1.01 -8.55 3.11
N PRO A 81 1.99 -7.98 3.84
CA PRO A 81 3.18 -7.47 3.19
C PRO A 81 3.79 -8.62 2.39
N THR A 82 3.92 -8.44 1.07
CA THR A 82 4.70 -9.38 0.27
C THR A 82 6.08 -9.51 0.90
N MET A 83 6.62 -10.72 0.90
CA MET A 83 7.92 -11.09 1.49
C MET A 83 9.11 -10.11 1.30
N PRO A 84 9.20 -9.27 0.26
CA PRO A 84 10.27 -8.28 0.16
C PRO A 84 10.27 -7.22 1.28
N THR A 85 9.12 -6.85 1.83
CA THR A 85 8.97 -5.71 2.75
C THR A 85 9.53 -5.98 4.16
N LEU A 86 9.84 -7.24 4.50
CA LEU A 86 10.30 -7.64 5.84
C LEU A 86 11.83 -7.69 5.99
N LEU A 87 12.57 -7.22 4.98
CA LEU A 87 14.01 -7.37 4.90
C LEU A 87 14.75 -6.04 5.07
N HIS A 88 14.45 -5.29 6.13
CA HIS A 88 15.30 -4.18 6.56
C HIS A 88 16.26 -4.61 7.66
N HIS A 89 17.48 -4.08 7.61
CA HIS A 89 18.61 -4.53 8.42
C HIS A 89 18.71 -3.70 9.71
N ASP A 90 17.72 -3.84 10.60
CA ASP A 90 17.84 -3.39 11.99
C ASP A 90 18.02 -4.61 12.92
N VAL A 91 18.70 -4.43 14.05
CA VAL A 91 18.95 -5.51 15.04
C VAL A 91 17.62 -6.10 15.57
N GLY A 92 16.53 -5.32 15.52
CA GLY A 92 15.16 -5.77 15.78
C GLY A 92 14.49 -6.56 14.64
N ALA A 93 14.93 -6.42 13.39
CA ALA A 93 14.38 -7.13 12.24
C ALA A 93 14.75 -8.63 12.26
N MET A 94 15.89 -9.00 12.85
CA MET A 94 16.31 -10.39 13.00
C MET A 94 15.31 -11.22 13.82
N GLY A 95 14.65 -10.61 14.82
CA GLY A 95 13.54 -11.21 15.56
C GLY A 95 12.28 -11.35 14.71
N ARG A 96 11.93 -10.30 13.92
CA ARG A 96 10.77 -10.30 13.03
C ARG A 96 10.88 -11.33 11.91
N THR A 97 12.03 -11.47 11.23
CA THR A 97 12.21 -12.50 10.19
C THR A 97 12.08 -13.91 10.76
N GLN A 98 12.62 -14.17 11.96
CA GLN A 98 12.44 -15.46 12.64
C GLN A 98 10.99 -15.71 13.06
N GLN A 99 10.30 -14.68 13.56
CA GLN A 99 8.91 -14.78 14.01
C GLN A 99 7.93 -14.99 12.84
N VAL A 100 8.16 -14.33 11.70
CA VAL A 100 7.38 -14.53 10.46
C VAL A 100 7.58 -15.93 9.88
N VAL A 101 8.82 -16.46 9.91
CA VAL A 101 9.11 -17.84 9.46
C VAL A 101 8.48 -18.90 10.39
N GLN A 102 8.25 -18.55 11.66
CA GLN A 102 7.60 -19.43 12.63
C GLN A 102 6.07 -19.36 12.60
N ASP A 103 5.47 -18.41 11.90
CA ASP A 103 4.02 -18.29 11.79
C ASP A 103 3.44 -19.46 10.96
N GLU A 104 2.38 -20.10 11.47
CA GLU A 104 1.76 -21.30 10.89
C GLU A 104 1.26 -21.05 9.46
N THR A 105 0.98 -19.78 9.13
CA THR A 105 0.60 -19.30 7.79
C THR A 105 1.68 -19.51 6.74
N TYR A 106 2.97 -19.41 7.09
CA TYR A 106 4.11 -19.60 6.18
C TYR A 106 4.55 -21.05 6.03
N GLN A 107 4.28 -21.88 7.04
CA GLN A 107 4.45 -23.34 6.96
C GLN A 107 3.27 -24.02 6.24
N GLY A 108 2.06 -23.43 6.35
CA GLY A 108 0.85 -23.88 5.68
C GLY A 108 0.71 -23.40 4.23
N ALA A 109 1.33 -22.27 3.89
CA ALA A 109 1.53 -21.86 2.51
C ALA A 109 2.65 -22.70 1.89
N SER A 110 2.47 -23.18 0.65
CA SER A 110 3.45 -24.02 -0.07
C SER A 110 4.72 -23.24 -0.49
N ILE A 111 5.33 -22.49 0.42
CA ILE A 111 6.57 -21.77 0.20
C ILE A 111 7.72 -22.78 0.32
N PRO A 112 8.49 -23.02 -0.76
CA PRO A 112 9.61 -23.93 -0.70
C PRO A 112 10.63 -23.52 0.36
N LYS A 113 11.10 -24.50 1.16
CA LYS A 113 12.08 -24.31 2.25
C LYS A 113 13.30 -23.46 1.87
N HIS A 114 13.81 -23.63 0.65
CA HIS A 114 14.98 -22.88 0.17
C HIS A 114 14.73 -21.37 0.06
N LEU A 115 13.50 -20.93 -0.20
CA LEU A 115 13.16 -19.50 -0.22
C LEU A 115 13.16 -18.91 1.19
N ILE A 116 12.68 -19.67 2.17
CA ILE A 116 12.71 -19.31 3.59
C ILE A 116 14.17 -19.19 4.06
N GLU A 117 15.00 -20.20 3.78
CA GLU A 117 16.42 -20.19 4.13
C GLU A 117 17.18 -19.02 3.49
N ALA A 118 16.87 -18.70 2.22
CA ALA A 118 17.43 -17.55 1.54
C ALA A 118 16.99 -16.22 2.18
N ALA A 119 15.71 -16.07 2.53
CA ALA A 119 15.20 -14.87 3.21
C ALA A 119 15.87 -14.67 4.58
N VAL A 120 16.03 -15.75 5.36
CA VAL A 120 16.73 -15.71 6.65
C VAL A 120 18.20 -15.34 6.48
N ALA A 121 18.89 -15.91 5.48
CA ALA A 121 20.28 -15.56 5.20
C ALA A 121 20.42 -14.06 4.87
N ARG A 122 19.51 -13.52 4.04
CA ARG A 122 19.50 -12.09 3.69
C ARG A 122 19.21 -11.20 4.88
N GLY A 123 18.29 -11.60 5.77
CA GLY A 123 18.04 -10.91 7.04
C GLY A 123 19.25 -10.89 7.98
N GLN A 124 20.23 -11.78 7.76
CA GLN A 124 21.51 -11.80 8.47
C GLN A 124 22.64 -11.10 7.68
N GLY A 125 22.30 -10.32 6.65
CA GLY A 125 23.25 -9.62 5.80
C GLY A 125 24.06 -10.55 4.88
N ARG A 126 23.57 -11.76 4.61
CA ARG A 126 24.27 -12.76 3.77
C ARG A 126 23.43 -13.19 2.57
N SER A 127 24.07 -13.44 1.44
CA SER A 127 23.41 -14.03 0.28
C SER A 127 23.08 -15.50 0.55
N ALA A 128 22.27 -16.11 -0.32
CA ALA A 128 21.98 -17.54 -0.26
C ALA A 128 23.25 -18.43 -0.39
N THR A 129 24.33 -17.89 -0.95
CA THR A 129 25.64 -18.57 -1.06
C THR A 129 26.55 -18.30 0.15
N GLY A 130 26.11 -17.48 1.10
CA GLY A 130 26.85 -17.09 2.29
C GLY A 130 27.79 -15.89 2.09
N ALA A 131 27.79 -15.25 0.92
CA ALA A 131 28.55 -14.03 0.68
C ALA A 131 27.96 -12.86 1.48
N GLN A 132 28.81 -11.92 1.91
CA GLN A 132 28.33 -10.72 2.59
C GLN A 132 27.55 -9.84 1.59
N LEU A 133 26.37 -9.37 2.01
CA LEU A 133 25.63 -8.38 1.26
C LEU A 133 26.18 -6.98 1.55
N GLU A 134 26.26 -6.18 0.50
CA GLU A 134 26.58 -4.76 0.58
C GLU A 134 25.38 -3.93 0.14
N SER A 135 25.10 -2.86 0.88
CA SER A 135 24.06 -1.90 0.52
C SER A 135 24.52 -0.98 -0.63
N MET A 136 23.59 -0.64 -1.51
CA MET A 136 23.75 0.35 -2.57
C MET A 136 22.41 1.02 -2.87
N SER A 137 22.46 2.26 -3.34
CA SER A 137 21.28 2.99 -3.81
C SER A 137 21.44 3.32 -5.30
N LEU A 138 20.36 3.20 -6.06
CA LEU A 138 20.26 3.65 -7.44
C LEU A 138 19.28 4.81 -7.53
N GLU A 139 19.78 5.97 -7.91
CA GLU A 139 18.99 7.19 -8.09
C GLU A 139 18.49 7.27 -9.55
N VAL A 140 17.20 7.51 -9.73
CA VAL A 140 16.51 7.45 -11.03
C VAL A 140 15.59 8.65 -11.21
N LEU A 141 15.59 9.22 -12.42
CA LEU A 141 14.62 10.21 -12.86
C LEU A 141 13.74 9.63 -13.97
N MET A 142 12.44 9.70 -13.78
CA MET A 142 11.40 9.27 -14.72
C MET A 142 10.66 10.49 -15.28
N PRO A 143 10.35 10.55 -16.58
CA PRO A 143 9.58 11.67 -17.14
C PRO A 143 8.17 11.80 -16.52
N PRO A 144 7.63 13.02 -16.35
CA PRO A 144 8.27 14.30 -16.69
C PRO A 144 9.29 14.81 -15.67
N ASP A 145 9.20 14.46 -14.38
CA ASP A 145 10.15 14.90 -13.33
C ASP A 145 10.06 14.07 -12.04
N ILE A 146 9.77 12.77 -12.16
CA ILE A 146 9.60 11.87 -11.02
C ILE A 146 10.98 11.38 -10.59
N ALA A 147 11.43 11.86 -9.45
CA ALA A 147 12.65 11.42 -8.79
C ALA A 147 12.38 10.17 -7.96
N MET A 148 13.34 9.24 -7.99
CA MET A 148 13.28 7.99 -7.25
C MET A 148 14.63 7.64 -6.64
N VAL A 149 14.58 6.94 -5.50
CA VAL A 149 15.72 6.27 -4.87
C VAL A 149 15.36 4.80 -4.70
N ILE A 150 16.19 3.91 -5.23
CA ILE A 150 16.00 2.46 -5.13
C ILE A 150 17.12 1.92 -4.26
N ASP A 151 16.79 1.45 -3.06
CA ASP A 151 17.74 0.82 -2.17
C ASP A 151 17.81 -0.68 -2.44
N ALA A 152 19.03 -1.21 -2.50
CA ALA A 152 19.30 -2.60 -2.79
C ALA A 152 20.44 -3.14 -1.93
N GLU A 153 20.39 -4.45 -1.69
CA GLU A 153 21.46 -5.20 -1.03
C GLU A 153 21.93 -6.33 -1.94
N THR A 154 23.24 -6.45 -2.10
CA THR A 154 23.78 -7.39 -3.09
C THR A 154 25.16 -7.88 -2.74
N ASP A 155 25.48 -9.10 -3.16
CA ASP A 155 26.82 -9.66 -3.13
C ASP A 155 27.66 -9.24 -4.35
N ASN A 156 27.06 -8.53 -5.31
CA ASN A 156 27.73 -8.04 -6.50
C ASN A 156 27.10 -6.73 -7.00
N LYS A 157 27.69 -5.61 -6.57
CA LYS A 157 27.25 -4.26 -6.94
C LYS A 157 27.26 -4.02 -8.45
N THR A 158 28.30 -4.45 -9.15
CA THR A 158 28.44 -4.20 -10.59
C THR A 158 27.35 -4.90 -11.40
N ARG A 159 27.05 -6.17 -11.08
CA ARG A 159 25.94 -6.93 -11.69
C ARG A 159 24.61 -6.23 -11.45
N THR A 160 24.31 -5.95 -10.18
CA THR A 160 23.03 -5.37 -9.77
C THR A 160 22.82 -3.99 -10.39
N LEU A 161 23.84 -3.12 -10.37
CA LEU A 161 23.79 -1.82 -11.04
C LEU A 161 23.51 -1.95 -12.54
N HIS A 162 24.16 -2.89 -13.22
CA HIS A 162 23.96 -3.11 -14.65
C HIS A 162 22.52 -3.53 -14.95
N ASP A 163 22.00 -4.49 -14.18
CA ASP A 163 20.68 -5.06 -14.43
C ASP A 163 19.57 -4.05 -14.11
N LEU A 164 19.65 -3.35 -12.98
CA LEU A 164 18.67 -2.31 -12.62
C LEU A 164 18.72 -1.13 -13.62
N ARG A 165 19.91 -0.73 -14.09
CA ARG A 165 20.03 0.29 -15.16
C ARG A 165 19.33 -0.13 -16.44
N LEU A 166 19.39 -1.42 -16.80
CA LEU A 166 18.72 -1.93 -17.99
C LEU A 166 17.20 -1.85 -17.85
N VAL A 167 16.65 -2.18 -16.67
CA VAL A 167 15.22 -2.03 -16.36
C VAL A 167 14.79 -0.58 -16.51
N VAL A 168 15.48 0.33 -15.80
CA VAL A 168 15.19 1.78 -15.82
C VAL A 168 15.21 2.31 -17.25
N LYS A 169 16.23 1.97 -18.04
CA LYS A 169 16.35 2.41 -19.44
C LYS A 169 15.23 1.86 -20.32
N LYS A 170 14.79 0.62 -20.12
CA LYS A 170 13.66 0.03 -20.86
C LYS A 170 12.35 0.78 -20.61
N CYS A 171 12.16 1.29 -19.39
CA CYS A 171 10.99 2.09 -19.02
C CYS A 171 11.13 3.59 -19.34
N GLY A 172 12.21 4.01 -19.99
CA GLY A 172 12.41 5.42 -20.39
C GLY A 172 12.93 6.35 -19.29
N GLY A 173 13.39 5.78 -18.17
CA GLY A 173 14.06 6.53 -17.11
C GLY A 173 15.55 6.74 -17.37
N ILE A 174 16.13 7.66 -16.62
CA ILE A 174 17.57 7.92 -16.60
C ILE A 174 18.11 7.75 -15.19
N VAL A 175 19.34 7.24 -15.08
CA VAL A 175 20.05 7.17 -13.80
C VAL A 175 20.80 8.47 -13.61
N GLY A 176 20.60 9.12 -12.47
CA GLY A 176 21.17 10.43 -12.14
C GLY A 176 20.89 10.76 -10.68
N SER A 177 21.58 11.76 -10.13
CA SER A 177 21.37 12.12 -8.72
C SER A 177 19.98 12.72 -8.51
N THR A 178 19.28 12.24 -7.48
CA THR A 178 17.92 12.62 -7.09
C THR A 178 17.75 12.72 -5.58
N THR A 179 18.73 12.33 -4.77
CA THR A 179 18.67 12.35 -3.30
C THR A 179 18.35 13.74 -2.72
N PHE A 180 18.65 14.83 -3.42
CA PHE A 180 18.27 16.18 -3.01
C PHE A 180 16.75 16.46 -3.02
N TYR A 181 15.95 15.60 -3.66
CA TYR A 181 14.49 15.65 -3.59
C TYR A 181 13.93 15.01 -2.32
N PHE A 182 14.78 14.35 -1.52
CA PHE A 182 14.40 13.55 -0.36
C PHE A 182 15.16 13.99 0.88
N THR A 183 14.57 13.71 2.04
CA THR A 183 15.21 13.81 3.35
C THR A 183 15.33 12.41 3.92
N ARG A 184 16.55 12.05 4.36
CA ARG A 184 16.79 10.77 5.02
C ARG A 184 16.36 10.90 6.49
N CYS A 185 15.36 10.13 6.88
CA CYS A 185 14.75 10.17 8.22
C CYS A 185 14.58 8.76 8.77
N GLY A 186 14.52 8.65 10.10
CA GLY A 186 14.00 7.47 10.77
C GLY A 186 12.48 7.53 10.81
N ARG A 187 11.85 6.36 10.73
CA ARG A 187 10.41 6.18 10.74
C ARG A 187 10.08 5.02 11.66
N ALA A 188 9.25 5.24 12.68
CA ALA A 188 8.77 4.17 13.54
C ALA A 188 7.23 4.18 13.61
N VAL A 189 6.62 3.02 13.42
CA VAL A 189 5.17 2.82 13.50
C VAL A 189 4.86 2.03 14.76
N PHE A 190 3.97 2.57 15.58
CA PHE A 190 3.53 1.98 16.83
C PHE A 190 2.05 1.65 16.76
N LYS A 191 1.68 0.48 17.25
CA LYS A 191 0.29 0.04 17.31
C LYS A 191 -0.48 0.79 18.38
N ALA A 192 -1.69 1.21 18.05
CA ALA A 192 -2.64 1.74 19.02
C ALA A 192 -2.91 0.71 20.14
N LYS A 193 -2.98 1.19 21.38
CA LYS A 193 -3.40 0.39 22.54
C LYS A 193 -4.70 0.97 23.09
N GLU A 194 -5.67 0.12 23.38
CA GLU A 194 -6.92 0.57 24.03
C GLU A 194 -6.60 1.16 25.41
N GLY A 195 -7.03 2.40 25.64
CA GLY A 195 -6.64 3.17 26.83
C GLY A 195 -5.16 3.54 26.89
N GLY A 196 -4.46 3.48 25.75
CA GLY A 196 -3.08 3.91 25.56
C GLY A 196 -2.94 5.43 25.48
N PRO A 197 -1.72 5.92 25.19
CA PRO A 197 -1.47 7.35 25.05
C PRO A 197 -2.28 7.95 23.91
N SER A 198 -2.70 9.19 24.10
CA SER A 198 -3.20 10.04 23.02
C SER A 198 -2.03 10.61 22.21
N LEU A 199 -2.31 11.14 21.02
CA LEU A 199 -1.31 11.87 20.23
C LEU A 199 -0.63 12.98 21.05
N SER A 200 -1.38 13.70 21.89
CA SER A 200 -0.81 14.73 22.77
C SER A 200 0.18 14.17 23.77
N ASP A 201 -0.07 12.98 24.34
CA ASP A 201 0.85 12.39 25.32
C ASP A 201 2.17 11.99 24.65
N ILE A 202 2.12 11.53 23.40
CA ILE A 202 3.32 11.17 22.62
C ILE A 202 4.07 12.43 22.16
N LEU A 203 3.35 13.48 21.76
CA LEU A 203 3.95 14.77 21.39
C LEU A 203 4.62 15.47 22.58
N ASP A 204 4.03 15.38 23.77
CA ASP A 204 4.66 15.91 24.99
C ASP A 204 5.99 15.18 25.26
N GLU A 205 6.04 13.87 25.00
CA GLU A 205 7.28 13.09 25.06
C GLU A 205 8.26 13.43 23.95
N ALA A 206 7.75 13.78 22.77
CA ALA A 206 8.57 14.19 21.63
C ALA A 206 9.44 15.39 21.94
N ILE A 207 8.93 16.32 22.74
CA ILE A 207 9.66 17.51 23.19
C ILE A 207 10.85 17.14 24.09
N GLU A 208 10.78 16.02 24.82
CA GLU A 208 11.84 15.57 25.72
C GLU A 208 12.98 14.83 25.00
N HIS A 209 12.77 14.35 23.76
CA HIS A 209 13.73 13.56 23.01
C HIS A 209 14.36 14.33 21.83
N GLU A 210 15.65 14.65 21.95
CA GLU A 210 16.41 15.19 20.83
C GLU A 210 16.40 14.22 19.64
N GLY A 211 15.99 14.72 18.48
CA GLY A 211 15.94 13.97 17.23
C GLY A 211 14.60 13.33 16.89
N LEU A 212 13.56 13.50 17.72
CA LEU A 212 12.17 13.28 17.29
C LEU A 212 11.71 14.53 16.53
N GLU A 213 11.31 14.36 15.28
CA GLU A 213 11.00 15.46 14.36
C GLU A 213 9.49 15.71 14.26
N ASP A 214 8.69 14.64 14.18
CA ASP A 214 7.23 14.75 14.10
C ASP A 214 6.55 13.46 14.58
N VAL A 215 5.27 13.56 14.95
CA VAL A 215 4.41 12.41 15.29
C VAL A 215 3.02 12.61 14.69
N GLU A 216 2.57 11.60 13.96
CA GLU A 216 1.26 11.58 13.30
C GLU A 216 0.42 10.41 13.82
N GLU A 217 -0.90 10.58 13.81
CA GLU A 217 -1.85 9.49 14.03
C GLU A 217 -2.29 8.93 12.66
N LEU A 218 -2.11 7.63 12.46
CA LEU A 218 -2.50 6.89 11.28
C LEU A 218 -3.94 6.36 11.39
N SER A 219 -4.43 5.73 10.32
CA SER A 219 -5.70 5.02 10.34
C SER A 219 -5.73 3.97 11.45
N GLU A 220 -6.89 3.78 12.09
CA GLU A 220 -7.10 2.87 13.23
C GLU A 220 -6.41 3.30 14.55
N GLY A 221 -5.83 4.51 14.59
CA GLY A 221 -5.24 5.10 15.81
C GLY A 221 -3.78 4.71 16.07
N ASP A 222 -3.13 4.04 15.12
CA ASP A 222 -1.69 3.76 15.16
C ASP A 222 -0.89 5.08 15.11
N PHE A 223 0.34 5.08 15.60
CA PHE A 223 1.19 6.27 15.63
C PHE A 223 2.39 6.11 14.71
N LEU A 224 2.72 7.16 13.98
CA LEU A 224 3.90 7.28 13.13
C LEU A 224 4.82 8.34 13.72
N ALA A 225 6.04 7.96 14.10
CA ALA A 225 7.06 8.89 14.56
C ALA A 225 8.15 9.07 13.50
N TRP A 226 8.41 10.32 13.15
CA TRP A 226 9.50 10.73 12.26
C TRP A 226 10.69 11.19 13.10
N THR A 227 11.88 10.68 12.84
CA THR A 227 13.08 10.99 13.62
C THR A 227 14.26 11.35 12.73
N GLN A 228 15.30 11.92 13.32
CA GLN A 228 16.63 11.85 12.74
C GLN A 228 17.06 10.38 12.63
N PRO A 229 17.78 9.98 11.56
CA PRO A 229 18.20 8.59 11.38
C PRO A 229 19.03 8.04 12.55
N THR A 230 19.85 8.89 13.16
CA THR A 230 20.73 8.53 14.29
C THR A 230 19.98 8.36 15.61
N ALA A 231 18.77 8.92 15.73
CA ALA A 231 17.98 8.91 16.95
C ALA A 231 16.88 7.83 16.96
N LEU A 232 16.58 7.22 15.79
CA LEU A 232 15.50 6.26 15.60
C LEU A 232 15.45 5.16 16.66
N SER A 233 16.55 4.45 16.85
CA SER A 233 16.61 3.31 17.79
C SER A 233 16.34 3.76 19.24
N ALA A 234 16.94 4.86 19.68
CA ALA A 234 16.78 5.37 21.03
C ALA A 234 15.34 5.83 21.30
N ILE A 235 14.74 6.56 20.36
CA ILE A 235 13.36 7.06 20.45
C ILE A 235 12.36 5.91 20.41
N THR A 236 12.56 4.95 19.50
CA THR A 236 11.69 3.78 19.37
C THR A 236 11.64 2.97 20.66
N GLU A 237 12.80 2.73 21.29
CA GLU A 237 12.86 2.06 22.58
C GLU A 237 12.23 2.88 23.70
N ALA A 238 12.43 4.20 23.72
CA ALA A 238 11.88 5.07 24.75
C ALA A 238 10.35 5.09 24.72
N LEU A 239 9.76 5.34 23.56
CA LEU A 239 8.31 5.38 23.37
C LEU A 239 7.66 4.02 23.65
N SER A 240 8.25 2.93 23.12
CA SER A 240 7.76 1.57 23.35
C SER A 240 7.77 1.21 24.84
N LYS A 241 8.86 1.51 25.57
CA LYS A 241 8.96 1.20 27.01
C LYS A 241 8.04 2.06 27.87
N LYS A 242 7.93 3.36 27.57
CA LYS A 242 7.16 4.32 28.38
C LYS A 242 5.65 4.05 28.30
N PHE A 243 5.17 3.84 27.08
CA PHE A 243 3.74 3.69 26.81
C PHE A 243 3.30 2.23 26.62
N GLU A 244 4.24 1.28 26.74
CA GLU A 244 4.03 -0.14 26.48
C GLU A 244 3.42 -0.39 25.09
N LEU A 245 3.92 0.35 24.08
CA LEU A 245 3.47 0.26 22.70
C LEU A 245 4.21 -0.85 21.95
N GLU A 246 3.45 -1.59 21.14
CA GLU A 246 3.99 -2.56 20.19
C GLU A 246 4.56 -1.82 18.98
N VAL A 247 5.84 -2.04 18.65
CA VAL A 247 6.47 -1.49 17.44
C VAL A 247 6.09 -2.37 16.26
N LEU A 248 5.30 -1.83 15.35
CA LEU A 248 4.92 -2.50 14.10
C LEU A 248 6.05 -2.41 13.07
N ASP A 249 6.63 -1.22 12.93
CA ASP A 249 7.72 -0.97 12.00
C ASP A 249 8.73 0.05 12.55
N SER A 250 9.98 -0.03 12.10
CA SER A 250 11.04 0.91 12.47
C SER A 250 12.16 0.80 11.47
N ASP A 251 12.34 1.83 10.63
CA ASP A 251 13.31 1.85 9.54
C ASP A 251 13.82 3.24 9.20
N ILE A 252 14.98 3.30 8.54
CA ILE A 252 15.52 4.53 7.96
C ILE A 252 15.07 4.61 6.50
N VAL A 253 14.33 5.65 6.16
CA VAL A 253 13.68 5.82 4.87
C VAL A 253 14.11 7.12 4.17
N TRP A 254 13.76 7.23 2.89
CA TRP A 254 13.86 8.46 2.13
C TRP A 254 12.47 9.10 2.00
N ALA A 255 12.17 10.08 2.87
CA ALA A 255 10.93 10.82 2.78
C ALA A 255 11.03 11.89 1.67
N PRO A 256 10.10 11.92 0.70
CA PRO A 256 10.11 12.94 -0.34
C PRO A 256 9.75 14.32 0.24
N ASN A 257 10.52 15.34 -0.13
CA ASN A 257 10.26 16.71 0.32
C ASN A 257 8.92 17.20 -0.24
N GLU A 258 8.05 17.77 0.60
CA GLU A 258 6.69 18.17 0.18
C GLU A 258 6.66 19.11 -1.04
N GLU A 259 7.62 20.04 -1.11
CA GLU A 259 7.73 21.02 -2.19
C GLU A 259 8.10 20.42 -3.54
N THR A 260 8.69 19.22 -3.54
CA THR A 260 9.18 18.56 -4.76
C THR A 260 8.27 17.44 -5.24
N LYS A 261 7.16 17.17 -4.54
CA LYS A 261 6.23 16.10 -4.92
C LYS A 261 5.56 16.40 -6.26
N VAL A 262 5.54 15.40 -7.13
CA VAL A 262 4.96 15.43 -8.46
C VAL A 262 3.61 14.73 -8.46
N ASN A 263 2.61 15.39 -9.06
CA ASN A 263 1.30 14.80 -9.25
C ASN A 263 1.34 13.71 -10.32
N VAL A 264 0.75 12.56 -10.00
CA VAL A 264 0.39 11.55 -11.00
C VAL A 264 -1.03 11.84 -11.47
N ASP A 265 -1.15 12.38 -12.68
CA ASP A 265 -2.40 12.92 -13.24
C ASP A 265 -2.98 12.09 -14.38
N THR A 266 -2.20 11.18 -14.96
CA THR A 266 -2.62 10.43 -16.14
C THR A 266 -2.44 8.94 -15.97
N ALA A 267 -3.35 8.16 -16.55
CA ALA A 267 -3.23 6.70 -16.60
C ALA A 267 -1.91 6.24 -17.26
N VAL A 268 -1.38 7.00 -18.21
CA VAL A 268 -0.09 6.71 -18.87
C VAL A 268 1.07 6.82 -17.87
N GLN A 269 1.07 7.80 -16.96
CA GLN A 269 2.07 7.89 -15.90
C GLN A 269 1.97 6.70 -14.94
N VAL A 270 0.74 6.32 -14.57
CA VAL A 270 0.47 5.16 -13.71
C VAL A 270 1.00 3.88 -14.35
N GLU A 271 0.69 3.63 -15.62
CA GLU A 271 1.17 2.44 -16.36
C GLU A 271 2.70 2.43 -16.47
N SER A 272 3.32 3.58 -16.75
CA SER A 272 4.78 3.71 -16.83
C SER A 272 5.46 3.37 -15.51
N LEU A 273 4.94 3.89 -14.39
CA LEU A 273 5.45 3.60 -13.05
C LEU A 273 5.22 2.14 -12.65
N ASP A 274 4.03 1.60 -12.88
CA ASP A 274 3.71 0.20 -12.56
C ASP A 274 4.61 -0.77 -13.34
N LEU A 275 4.88 -0.51 -14.63
CA LEU A 275 5.84 -1.29 -15.42
C LEU A 275 7.25 -1.23 -14.86
N LEU A 276 7.73 -0.04 -14.48
CA LEU A 276 9.04 0.12 -13.85
C LEU A 276 9.12 -0.64 -12.52
N PHE A 277 8.15 -0.46 -11.63
CA PHE A 277 8.15 -1.08 -10.31
C PHE A 277 8.08 -2.60 -10.41
N ASN A 278 7.23 -3.13 -11.28
CA ASN A 278 7.17 -4.57 -11.50
C ASN A 278 8.51 -5.11 -12.02
N GLY A 279 9.15 -4.41 -12.97
CA GLY A 279 10.47 -4.79 -13.47
C GLY A 279 11.58 -4.71 -12.42
N LEU A 280 11.51 -3.76 -11.48
CA LEU A 280 12.46 -3.65 -10.38
C LEU A 280 12.23 -4.75 -9.32
N LYS A 281 10.96 -5.06 -9.01
CA LYS A 281 10.59 -6.10 -8.03
C LYS A 281 10.92 -7.53 -8.47
N GLU A 282 11.22 -7.75 -9.75
CA GLU A 282 11.77 -9.04 -10.22
C GLU A 282 13.19 -9.30 -9.65
N TYR A 283 13.88 -8.27 -9.16
CA TYR A 283 15.22 -8.38 -8.59
C TYR A 283 15.15 -8.51 -7.05
N PRO A 284 15.51 -9.67 -6.48
CA PRO A 284 15.50 -9.87 -5.03
C PRO A 284 16.52 -9.01 -4.28
N GLU A 285 17.46 -8.39 -4.99
CA GLU A 285 18.37 -7.39 -4.44
C GLU A 285 17.66 -6.09 -4.05
N VAL A 286 16.57 -5.71 -4.73
CA VAL A 286 15.81 -4.48 -4.42
C VAL A 286 15.09 -4.66 -3.09
N LYS A 287 15.31 -3.71 -2.17
CA LYS A 287 14.70 -3.69 -0.84
C LYS A 287 13.59 -2.67 -0.74
N ALA A 288 13.86 -1.45 -1.19
CA ALA A 288 12.91 -0.36 -1.07
C ALA A 288 12.94 0.54 -2.30
N ILE A 289 11.77 1.08 -2.64
CA ILE A 289 11.58 2.04 -3.73
C ILE A 289 10.91 3.28 -3.15
N TYR A 290 11.61 4.41 -3.22
CA TYR A 290 11.10 5.71 -2.81
C TYR A 290 10.90 6.58 -4.04
N ALA A 291 9.82 7.35 -4.09
CA ALA A 291 9.52 8.24 -5.18
C ALA A 291 8.85 9.53 -4.68
N ASN A 292 9.17 10.67 -5.28
CA ASN A 292 8.54 11.96 -4.96
C ASN A 292 7.17 12.12 -5.62
N VAL A 293 6.31 11.10 -5.59
CA VAL A 293 4.99 11.15 -6.23
C VAL A 293 3.89 11.37 -5.20
N ARG A 294 2.81 12.02 -5.63
CA ARG A 294 1.54 12.05 -4.90
C ARG A 294 0.37 11.87 -5.86
N ARG A 295 -0.76 11.45 -5.32
CA ARG A 295 -1.99 11.31 -6.10
C ARG A 295 -2.42 12.68 -6.66
N GLY A 296 -2.54 12.76 -7.97
CA GLY A 296 -3.14 13.89 -8.68
C GLY A 296 -4.60 13.62 -9.02
N SER A 297 -4.93 13.72 -10.30
CA SER A 297 -6.29 13.54 -10.84
C SER A 297 -6.70 12.10 -11.16
N VAL A 298 -5.82 11.12 -10.93
CA VAL A 298 -6.09 9.69 -11.18
C VAL A 298 -7.08 9.07 -10.17
N GLY A 299 -7.73 7.99 -10.59
CA GLY A 299 -8.63 7.20 -9.74
C GLY A 299 -7.90 6.56 -8.55
N GLU A 300 -8.65 6.17 -7.51
CA GLU A 300 -8.11 5.52 -6.31
C GLU A 300 -7.49 4.16 -6.68
N ASP A 301 -8.23 3.31 -7.40
CA ASP A 301 -7.73 2.04 -7.92
C ASP A 301 -6.46 2.17 -8.80
N GLU A 302 -6.25 3.32 -9.45
CA GLU A 302 -5.05 3.58 -10.23
C GLU A 302 -3.87 4.01 -9.37
N TRP A 303 -4.14 4.87 -8.39
CA TRP A 303 -3.16 5.30 -7.41
C TRP A 303 -2.67 4.14 -6.56
N ASP A 304 -3.56 3.26 -6.12
CA ASP A 304 -3.23 2.07 -5.32
C ASP A 304 -2.21 1.17 -6.03
N ARG A 305 -2.25 1.11 -7.37
CA ARG A 305 -1.25 0.35 -8.13
C ARG A 305 0.16 0.94 -8.02
N VAL A 306 0.27 2.26 -7.89
CA VAL A 306 1.54 2.98 -7.71
C VAL A 306 1.98 2.87 -6.26
N GLU A 307 1.11 3.26 -5.34
CA GLU A 307 1.43 3.42 -3.92
C GLU A 307 1.89 2.12 -3.25
N ARG A 308 1.24 0.98 -3.55
CA ARG A 308 1.63 -0.34 -3.00
C ARG A 308 3.06 -0.79 -3.34
N ASN A 309 3.71 -0.09 -4.27
CA ASN A 309 5.07 -0.37 -4.69
C ASN A 309 6.12 0.53 -4.05
N LEU A 310 5.69 1.54 -3.29
CA LEU A 310 6.56 2.51 -2.64
C LEU A 310 6.69 2.21 -1.16
N ASP A 311 7.88 2.45 -0.62
CA ASP A 311 8.22 2.22 0.80
C ASP A 311 8.16 3.54 1.59
N VAL A 312 7.12 4.35 1.37
CA VAL A 312 6.91 5.66 2.04
C VAL A 312 6.11 5.51 3.33
#